data_AF-A0A1Q9RZF5-F1
#
_entry.id   AF-A0A1Q9RZF5-F1
#
_cell.length_a   1.000
_cell.length_b   1.000
_cell.length_c   1.000
_cell.angle_alpha   90.00
_cell.angle_beta   90.00
_cell.angle_gamma   90.00
#
_symmetry.space_group_name_H-M   'P 1'
#
loop_
_entity.id
_entity.type
_entity.pdbx_description
1 polymer ?
#
loop_
_entity_poly.entity_id
_entity_poly.type
_entity_poly.pdbx_seq_one_letter_code
_entity_poly.pdbx_strand_id
1 'polypeptide(L)'
;MDPCFEGAWLEPGSHVTAITSPDGTATRRELDDATFDKADRIVVLSREQVHHDKQYDILGPVERGRMAWDDIHELGDVLAGAQPGRTRDGETTIFANNTGMGLQFAAVCARALALAEERGLGHEVPTDWFLEETSP
;
A
#
# COMPACT_ATOMS: atom_id res chain seq x y z
N MET A 1 -11.24 12.30 -9.69
CA MET A 1 -10.02 12.65 -10.45
C MET A 1 -9.82 11.54 -11.46
N ASP A 2 -9.48 11.87 -12.70
CA ASP A 2 -9.26 10.84 -13.73
C ASP A 2 -7.94 10.10 -13.45
N PRO A 3 -7.86 8.78 -13.73
CA PRO A 3 -6.61 8.03 -13.62
C PRO A 3 -5.49 8.66 -14.45
N CYS A 4 -4.27 8.65 -13.93
CA CYS A 4 -3.09 9.19 -14.62
C CYS A 4 -2.27 8.11 -15.36
N PHE A 5 -2.60 6.83 -15.17
CA PHE A 5 -1.94 5.70 -15.80
C PHE A 5 -2.96 4.80 -16.50
N GLU A 6 -2.71 4.53 -17.79
CA GLU A 6 -3.58 3.73 -18.63
C GLU A 6 -3.05 2.31 -18.80
N GLY A 7 -3.92 1.32 -18.58
CA GLY A 7 -3.56 -0.09 -18.71
C GLY A 7 -3.12 -0.46 -20.13
N ALA A 8 -3.53 0.31 -21.13
CA ALA A 8 -3.11 0.17 -22.53
C ALA A 8 -1.59 0.25 -22.72
N TRP A 9 -0.87 0.93 -21.82
CA TRP A 9 0.58 1.10 -21.90
C TRP A 9 1.36 -0.10 -21.38
N LEU A 10 0.71 -1.03 -20.67
CA LEU A 10 1.37 -2.19 -20.08
C LEU A 10 1.71 -3.26 -21.13
N GLU A 11 3.00 -3.59 -21.19
CA GLU A 11 3.52 -4.78 -21.84
C GLU A 11 3.50 -5.98 -20.88
N PRO A 12 3.39 -7.24 -21.40
CA PRO A 12 3.49 -8.44 -20.57
C PRO A 12 4.77 -8.46 -19.73
N GLY A 13 4.66 -8.86 -18.46
CA GLY A 13 5.79 -8.89 -17.54
C GLY A 13 6.02 -7.59 -16.75
N SER A 14 5.24 -6.54 -17.00
CA SER A 14 5.36 -5.28 -16.28
C SER A 14 5.09 -5.41 -14.77
N HIS A 15 5.73 -4.55 -13.97
CA HIS A 15 5.39 -4.34 -12.57
C HIS A 15 4.93 -2.89 -12.37
N VAL A 16 3.80 -2.72 -11.69
CA VAL A 16 3.25 -1.41 -11.35
C VAL A 16 3.18 -1.29 -9.83
N THR A 17 3.68 -0.19 -9.30
CA THR A 17 3.43 0.21 -7.92
C THR A 17 2.50 1.42 -7.94
N ALA A 18 1.33 1.30 -7.32
CA ALA A 18 0.44 2.42 -7.06
C ALA A 18 0.61 2.87 -5.61
N ILE A 19 0.68 4.19 -5.40
CA ILE A 19 0.81 4.81 -4.08
C ILE A 19 -0.54 5.28 -3.56
N THR A 20 -1.43 5.69 -4.46
CA THR A 20 -2.74 6.23 -4.09
C THR A 20 -3.85 5.29 -4.52
N SER A 21 -4.69 4.93 -3.56
CA SER A 21 -5.99 4.31 -3.75
C SER A 21 -7.08 5.21 -3.18
N PRO A 22 -8.34 5.07 -3.64
CA PRO A 22 -9.46 5.75 -3.04
C PRO A 22 -9.63 5.29 -1.60
N ASP A 23 -10.15 6.19 -0.76
CA ASP A 23 -10.54 5.89 0.61
C ASP A 23 -11.92 6.47 0.91
N GLY A 24 -12.43 6.24 2.13
CA GLY A 24 -13.73 6.74 2.57
C GLY A 24 -13.88 8.26 2.58
N THR A 25 -12.78 9.02 2.38
CA THR A 25 -12.73 10.48 2.44
C THR A 25 -12.44 11.14 1.08
N ALA A 26 -11.79 10.43 0.15
CA ALA A 26 -11.43 10.97 -1.15
C ALA A 26 -11.40 9.91 -2.27
N THR A 27 -12.05 10.22 -3.38
CA THR A 27 -12.05 9.41 -4.60
C THR A 27 -10.84 9.77 -5.47
N ARG A 28 -9.69 9.20 -5.13
CA ARG A 28 -8.42 9.37 -5.85
C ARG A 28 -8.05 8.06 -6.56
N ARG A 29 -7.51 8.15 -7.76
CA ARG A 29 -7.07 6.99 -8.55
C ARG A 29 -5.83 7.35 -9.35
N GLU A 30 -4.82 6.49 -9.27
CA GLU A 30 -3.66 6.56 -10.17
C GLU A 30 -3.87 5.68 -11.40
N LEU A 31 -4.40 4.47 -11.19
CA LEU A 31 -4.53 3.45 -12.23
C LEU A 31 -5.98 3.34 -12.72
N ASP A 32 -6.14 3.19 -14.03
CA ASP A 32 -7.43 2.89 -14.64
C ASP A 32 -7.88 1.43 -14.37
N ASP A 33 -9.13 1.14 -14.73
CA ASP A 33 -9.70 -0.20 -14.56
C ASP A 33 -8.98 -1.24 -15.42
N ALA A 34 -8.52 -0.86 -16.62
CA ALA A 34 -7.82 -1.75 -17.52
C ALA A 34 -6.46 -2.19 -16.96
N THR A 35 -5.82 -1.35 -16.15
CA THR A 35 -4.57 -1.69 -15.44
C THR A 35 -4.82 -2.80 -14.44
N PHE A 36 -5.81 -2.63 -13.56
CA PHE A 36 -6.17 -3.65 -12.57
C PHE A 36 -6.67 -4.95 -13.22
N ASP A 37 -7.46 -4.85 -14.29
CA ASP A 37 -7.98 -6.02 -15.01
C ASP A 37 -6.89 -6.81 -15.76
N LYS A 38 -5.74 -6.19 -16.07
CA LYS A 38 -4.57 -6.85 -16.68
C LYS A 38 -3.67 -7.53 -15.65
N ALA A 39 -3.86 -7.29 -14.35
CA ALA A 39 -3.01 -7.84 -13.32
C ALA A 39 -3.18 -9.36 -13.22
N ASP A 40 -2.08 -10.09 -13.38
CA ASP A 40 -2.01 -11.49 -12.99
C ASP A 40 -1.89 -11.64 -11.47
N ARG A 41 -1.44 -10.58 -10.79
CA ARG A 41 -1.32 -10.54 -9.33
C ARG A 41 -1.49 -9.14 -8.78
N ILE A 42 -2.28 -9.02 -7.73
CA ILE A 42 -2.37 -7.81 -6.91
C ILE A 42 -1.83 -8.14 -5.52
N VAL A 43 -0.86 -7.36 -5.08
CA VAL A 43 -0.33 -7.37 -3.73
C VAL A 43 -0.72 -6.07 -3.05
N VAL A 44 -1.23 -6.16 -1.83
CA VAL A 44 -1.65 -5.03 -0.99
C VAL A 44 -0.85 -5.02 0.31
N LEU A 45 -0.92 -3.95 1.11
CA LEU A 45 -0.39 -3.96 2.47
C LEU A 45 -1.33 -4.71 3.43
N SER A 46 -2.64 -4.46 3.33
CA SER A 46 -3.66 -5.09 4.17
C SER A 46 -4.93 -5.37 3.37
N ARG A 47 -5.36 -6.63 3.32
CA ARG A 47 -6.62 -7.03 2.69
C ARG A 47 -7.83 -6.51 3.46
N GLU A 48 -7.75 -6.48 4.79
CA GLU A 48 -8.80 -5.94 5.65
C GLU A 48 -9.09 -4.46 5.31
N GLN A 49 -8.02 -3.68 5.09
CA GLN A 49 -8.13 -2.26 4.80
C GLN A 49 -8.84 -1.96 3.47
N VAL A 50 -8.72 -2.85 2.47
CA VAL A 50 -9.43 -2.72 1.17
C VAL A 50 -10.92 -2.54 1.37
N HIS A 51 -11.52 -3.35 2.25
CA HIS A 51 -12.94 -3.27 2.55
C HIS A 51 -13.27 -2.08 3.45
N HIS A 52 -12.45 -1.84 4.48
CA HIS A 52 -12.65 -0.74 5.42
C HIS A 52 -12.68 0.62 4.71
N ASP A 53 -11.72 0.85 3.81
CA ASP A 53 -11.57 2.11 3.08
C ASP A 53 -12.37 2.16 1.78
N LYS A 54 -13.09 1.08 1.43
CA LYS A 54 -13.91 0.97 0.21
C LYS A 54 -13.08 1.23 -1.05
N GLN A 55 -11.96 0.54 -1.16
CA GLN A 55 -10.98 0.72 -2.23
C GLN A 55 -11.44 0.02 -3.51
N TYR A 56 -12.39 0.67 -4.18
CA TYR A 56 -13.14 0.12 -5.32
C TYR A 56 -12.27 -0.15 -6.55
N ASP A 57 -11.08 0.44 -6.64
CA ASP A 57 -10.10 0.15 -7.68
C ASP A 57 -9.50 -1.26 -7.51
N ILE A 58 -9.13 -1.63 -6.28
CA ILE A 58 -8.64 -2.96 -5.91
C ILE A 58 -9.77 -4.00 -5.94
N LEU A 59 -10.98 -3.63 -5.51
CA LEU A 59 -12.15 -4.51 -5.57
C LEU A 59 -12.70 -4.68 -7.00
N GLY A 60 -12.49 -3.71 -7.88
CA GLY A 60 -13.01 -3.70 -9.25
C GLY A 60 -12.79 -4.99 -10.05
N PRO A 61 -11.56 -5.54 -10.16
CA PRO A 61 -11.32 -6.81 -10.85
C PRO A 61 -12.04 -7.99 -10.19
N VAL A 62 -12.25 -7.99 -8.87
CA VAL A 62 -13.03 -9.02 -8.16
C VAL A 62 -14.52 -8.91 -8.50
N GLU A 63 -15.08 -7.70 -8.41
CA GLU A 63 -16.49 -7.43 -8.72
C GLU A 63 -16.83 -7.73 -10.19
N ARG A 64 -15.86 -7.53 -11.10
CA ARG A 64 -15.97 -7.89 -12.53
C ARG A 64 -15.69 -9.37 -12.82
N GLY A 65 -15.35 -10.18 -11.81
CA GLY A 65 -15.04 -11.60 -11.98
C GLY A 65 -13.74 -11.90 -12.75
N ARG A 66 -12.78 -10.96 -12.75
CA ARG A 66 -11.45 -11.12 -13.37
C ARG A 66 -10.46 -11.84 -12.46
N MET A 67 -10.67 -11.77 -11.14
CA MET A 67 -9.84 -12.46 -10.16
C MET A 67 -10.66 -12.84 -8.92
N ALA A 68 -10.24 -13.86 -8.17
CA ALA A 68 -10.85 -14.15 -6.88
C ALA A 68 -10.30 -13.20 -5.80
N TRP A 69 -11.10 -12.89 -4.78
CA TRP A 69 -10.64 -12.11 -3.63
C TRP A 69 -9.46 -12.77 -2.90
N ASP A 70 -9.39 -14.10 -2.92
CA ASP A 70 -8.29 -14.85 -2.29
C ASP A 70 -6.99 -14.83 -3.10
N ASP A 71 -7.03 -14.36 -4.35
CA ASP A 71 -5.85 -14.15 -5.21
C ASP A 71 -5.24 -12.75 -5.00
N ILE A 72 -5.82 -11.92 -4.12
CA ILE A 72 -5.21 -10.68 -3.65
C ILE A 72 -4.43 -11.01 -2.38
N HIS A 73 -3.11 -10.77 -2.41
CA HIS A 73 -2.20 -11.17 -1.34
C HIS A 73 -1.64 -9.98 -0.57
N GLU A 74 -1.24 -10.20 0.68
CA GLU A 74 -0.56 -9.17 1.46
C GLU A 74 0.95 -9.21 1.24
N LEU A 75 1.59 -8.05 1.24
CA LEU A 75 3.03 -7.92 1.08
C LEU A 75 3.79 -8.69 2.17
N GLY A 76 3.25 -8.72 3.40
CA GLY A 76 3.83 -9.48 4.51
C GLY A 76 3.95 -10.98 4.20
N ASP A 77 2.91 -11.57 3.62
CA ASP A 77 2.91 -13.00 3.25
C ASP A 77 3.90 -13.29 2.12
N VAL A 78 4.02 -12.37 1.15
CA VAL A 78 5.00 -12.49 0.07
C VAL A 78 6.43 -12.42 0.61
N LEU A 79 6.71 -11.48 1.52
CA LEU A 79 8.03 -11.33 2.15
C LEU A 79 8.37 -12.51 3.07
N ALA A 80 7.39 -13.10 3.73
CA ALA A 80 7.55 -14.29 4.57
C ALA A 80 7.66 -15.60 3.76
N GLY A 81 7.43 -15.57 2.44
CA GLY A 81 7.40 -16.75 1.58
C GLY A 81 6.14 -17.62 1.75
N ALA A 82 5.13 -17.12 2.45
CA ALA A 82 3.82 -17.78 2.60
C ALA A 82 3.00 -17.71 1.31
N GLN A 83 3.18 -16.64 0.53
CA GLN A 83 2.65 -16.50 -0.83
C GLN A 83 3.80 -16.23 -1.80
N PRO A 84 3.71 -16.69 -3.05
CA PRO A 84 4.75 -16.41 -4.01
C PRO A 84 4.80 -14.89 -4.35
N GLY A 85 5.96 -14.41 -4.79
CA GLY A 85 6.08 -13.24 -5.66
C GLY A 85 5.86 -13.64 -7.13
N ARG A 86 6.32 -12.85 -8.09
CA ARG A 86 6.28 -13.21 -9.53
C ARG A 86 6.76 -14.66 -9.77
N THR A 87 5.98 -15.46 -10.52
CA THR A 87 6.28 -16.87 -10.82
C THR A 87 6.63 -17.14 -12.28
N ARG A 88 6.31 -16.22 -13.19
CA ARG A 88 6.72 -16.28 -14.60
C ARG A 88 7.02 -14.89 -15.16
N ASP A 89 7.91 -14.83 -16.16
CA ASP A 89 8.38 -13.56 -16.73
C ASP A 89 7.23 -12.70 -17.29
N GLY A 90 6.23 -13.32 -17.90
CA GLY A 90 5.11 -12.62 -18.52
C GLY A 90 4.00 -12.15 -17.58
N GLU A 91 4.12 -12.32 -16.26
CA GLU A 91 3.09 -11.86 -15.31
C GLU A 91 3.04 -10.33 -15.19
N THR A 92 1.87 -9.74 -15.31
CA THR A 92 1.68 -8.34 -14.89
C THR A 92 1.40 -8.32 -13.39
N THR A 93 2.26 -7.67 -12.62
CA THR A 93 2.12 -7.59 -11.16
C THR A 93 1.82 -6.18 -10.73
N ILE A 94 0.84 -6.00 -9.86
CA ILE A 94 0.54 -4.72 -9.23
C ILE A 94 0.82 -4.83 -7.73
N PHE A 95 1.60 -3.90 -7.19
CA PHE A 95 1.60 -3.59 -5.78
C PHE A 95 0.74 -2.34 -5.56
N ALA A 96 -0.45 -2.52 -4.98
CA ALA A 96 -1.33 -1.43 -4.59
C ALA A 96 -1.04 -1.09 -3.13
N ASN A 97 -0.29 -0.02 -2.89
CA ASN A 97 0.11 0.44 -1.57
C ASN A 97 -1.09 1.04 -0.83
N ASN A 98 -2.00 0.17 -0.38
CA ASN A 98 -3.22 0.60 0.24
C ASN A 98 -3.01 0.94 1.72
N THR A 99 -2.99 2.24 1.99
CA THR A 99 -2.87 2.82 3.33
C THR A 99 -1.56 2.44 4.00
N GLY A 100 -0.66 3.43 4.12
CA GLY A 100 0.59 3.26 4.84
C GLY A 100 0.33 2.87 6.29
N MET A 101 0.44 1.57 6.61
CA MET A 101 0.22 1.09 7.95
C MET A 101 1.21 1.75 8.90
N GLY A 102 0.74 2.23 10.06
CA GLY A 102 1.60 2.85 11.09
C GLY A 102 2.83 2.02 11.44
N LEU A 103 2.76 0.70 11.24
CA LEU A 103 3.85 -0.25 11.37
C LEU A 103 5.10 0.12 10.55
N GLN A 104 4.95 0.53 9.29
CA GLN A 104 6.10 0.85 8.43
C GLN A 104 6.84 2.10 8.95
N PHE A 105 6.07 3.09 9.44
CA PHE A 105 6.62 4.30 10.04
C PHE A 105 7.29 3.97 11.37
N ALA A 106 6.66 3.17 12.23
CA ALA A 106 7.24 2.75 13.50
C ALA A 106 8.58 2.03 13.30
N ALA A 107 8.67 1.12 12.33
CA ALA A 107 9.91 0.40 12.01
C ALA A 107 11.03 1.35 11.55
N VAL A 108 10.74 2.26 10.62
CA VAL A 108 11.73 3.22 10.12
C VAL A 108 12.12 4.24 11.19
N CYS A 109 11.16 4.80 11.92
CA CYS A 109 11.39 5.78 12.97
C CYS A 109 12.21 5.21 14.13
N ALA A 110 11.93 3.97 14.56
CA ALA A 110 12.74 3.31 15.58
C ALA A 110 14.22 3.16 15.14
N ARG A 111 14.45 2.79 13.87
CA ARG A 111 15.81 2.70 13.33
C ARG A 111 16.48 4.07 13.20
N ALA A 112 15.74 5.07 12.74
CA ALA A 112 16.24 6.43 12.61
C ALA A 112 16.62 7.03 13.96
N LEU A 113 15.80 6.80 14.99
CA LEU A 113 16.07 7.24 16.37
C LEU A 113 17.34 6.60 16.92
N ALA A 114 17.48 5.28 16.84
CA ALA A 114 18.68 4.58 17.30
C ALA A 114 19.96 5.11 16.62
N LEU A 115 19.90 5.36 15.30
CA LEU A 115 21.03 5.93 14.56
C LEU A 115 21.34 7.38 14.93
N ALA A 116 20.32 8.16 15.30
CA ALA A 116 20.52 9.53 15.78
C ALA A 116 21.22 9.53 17.14
N GLU A 117 20.79 8.66 18.06
CA GLU A 117 21.40 8.48 19.39
C GLU A 117 22.86 8.03 19.28
N GLU A 118 23.16 7.02 18.46
CA GLU A 118 24.52 6.53 18.19
C GLU A 118 25.47 7.63 17.67
N ARG A 119 24.91 8.63 16.96
CA ARG A 119 25.66 9.72 16.33
C ARG A 119 25.63 11.03 17.12
N GLY A 120 24.96 11.07 18.27
CA GLY A 120 24.76 12.29 19.05
C GLY A 120 23.99 13.38 18.29
N LEU A 121 23.01 13.00 17.48
CA LEU A 121 22.13 13.91 16.74
C LEU A 121 20.80 14.13 17.46
N GLY A 122 20.22 15.34 17.30
CA GLY A 122 18.94 15.70 17.90
C GLY A 122 19.09 16.36 19.28
N HIS A 123 17.95 16.66 19.90
CA HIS A 123 17.88 17.27 21.23
C HIS A 123 16.77 16.59 22.04
N GLU A 124 17.08 16.26 23.29
CA GLU A 124 16.05 15.88 24.26
C GLU A 124 15.30 17.15 24.67
N VAL A 125 13.97 17.10 24.58
CA VAL A 125 13.09 18.18 25.00
C VAL A 125 12.35 17.76 26.27
N PRO A 126 12.16 18.67 27.25
CA PRO A 126 11.44 18.35 28.47
C PRO A 126 10.00 17.90 28.17
N THR A 127 9.56 16.79 28.78
CA THR A 127 8.24 16.19 28.52
C THR A 127 7.08 17.04 29.04
N ASP A 128 7.34 17.87 30.05
CA ASP A 128 6.39 18.84 30.62
C ASP A 128 5.92 19.88 29.60
N TRP A 129 6.69 20.14 28.53
CA TRP A 129 6.25 21.03 27.45
C TRP A 129 5.03 20.51 26.68
N PHE A 130 4.73 19.20 26.77
CA PHE A 130 3.64 18.55 26.07
C PHE A 130 2.46 18.19 26.98
N LEU A 131 2.47 18.70 28.23
CA LEU A 131 1.36 18.53 29.18
C LEU A 131 0.51 19.80 29.22
N GLU A 132 -0.81 19.65 29.21
CA GLU A 132 -1.74 20.75 29.43
C GLU A 132 -2.20 20.75 30.90
N GLU A 133 -1.94 21.83 31.64
CA GLU A 133 -2.27 21.93 33.07
C GLU A 133 -3.72 22.36 33.34
N THR A 134 -4.42 22.87 32.33
CA THR A 134 -5.79 23.38 32.46
C THR A 134 -6.76 22.53 31.65
N SER A 135 -7.76 21.93 32.31
CA SER A 135 -8.89 21.31 31.58
C SER A 135 -9.71 22.39 30.85
N PRO A 136 -10.23 22.11 29.64
CA PRO A 136 -11.04 23.05 28.86
C PRO A 136 -12.37 23.44 29.54
#